data_AF-J9FFR3-F1
#
_entry.id   AF-J9FFR3-F1
#
_cell.length_a   1.000
_cell.length_b   1.000
_cell.length_c   1.000
_cell.angle_alpha   90.00
_cell.angle_beta   90.00
_cell.angle_gamma   90.00
#
_symmetry.space_group_name_H-M   'P 1'
#
loop_
_entity.id
_entity.type
_entity.pdbx_description
1 polymer ?
#
loop_
_entity_poly.entity_id
_entity_poly.type
_entity_poly.pdbx_seq_one_letter_code
_entity_poly.pdbx_strand_id
1 'polypeptide(L)' 'ARFSEKGLECRIDHRSYERQGVEQFPTVHEGPAIRQMEARGIRTDKGDFNRWVKATNALIGKLKKKLQRCLTG' A
#
# COMPACT_ATOMS: atom_id res chain seq x y z
N ALA A 1 18.24 -13.14 -13.45
CA ALA A 1 17.00 -12.39 -13.15
C ALA A 1 17.34 -10.90 -13.13
N ARG A 2 16.67 -10.08 -13.95
CA ARG A 2 17.12 -8.71 -14.28
C ARG A 2 17.32 -7.74 -13.09
N PHE A 3 16.80 -8.04 -11.89
CA PHE A 3 16.98 -7.23 -10.68
C PHE A 3 18.18 -7.68 -9.83
N SER A 4 18.42 -8.99 -9.69
CA SER A 4 19.57 -9.51 -8.92
C SER A 4 20.90 -9.18 -9.59
N GLU A 5 20.93 -9.15 -10.92
CA GLU A 5 22.09 -8.73 -11.72
C GLU A 5 22.45 -7.25 -11.53
N LYS A 6 21.48 -6.43 -11.07
CA LYS A 6 21.66 -5.00 -10.76
C LYS A 6 21.85 -4.74 -9.26
N GLY A 7 22.02 -5.78 -8.43
CA GLY A 7 22.14 -5.65 -6.97
C GLY A 7 20.85 -5.18 -6.28
N LEU A 8 19.70 -5.26 -6.94
CA LEU A 8 18.42 -4.86 -6.36
C LEU A 8 17.76 -6.08 -5.69
N GLU A 9 17.54 -5.99 -4.37
CA GLU A 9 16.85 -7.03 -3.59
C GLU A 9 15.35 -7.09 -3.85
N CYS A 10 14.77 -6.06 -4.49
CA CYS A 10 13.35 -6.03 -4.76
C CYS A 10 12.94 -7.13 -5.75
N ARG A 11 11.98 -7.96 -5.35
CA ARG A 11 11.33 -8.95 -6.22
C ARG A 11 9.92 -8.50 -6.54
N ILE A 12 9.63 -8.36 -7.84
CA ILE A 12 8.28 -8.11 -8.33
C ILE A 12 7.58 -9.47 -8.47
N ASP A 13 6.52 -9.68 -7.70
CA ASP A 13 5.64 -10.83 -7.84
C ASP A 13 4.47 -10.45 -8.76
N HIS A 14 4.21 -11.30 -9.75
CA HIS A 14 3.14 -11.09 -10.75
C HIS A 14 1.74 -11.43 -10.20
N ARG A 15 1.66 -12.16 -9.09
CA ARG A 15 0.40 -12.53 -8.45
C ARG A 15 -0.25 -11.28 -7.84
N SER A 16 -1.58 -11.24 -7.80
CA SER A 16 -2.30 -10.22 -7.03
C SER A 16 -1.94 -10.32 -5.55
N TYR A 17 -2.12 -9.23 -4.79
CA TYR A 17 -1.89 -9.25 -3.33
C TYR A 17 -2.72 -10.33 -2.62
N GLU A 18 -3.95 -10.56 -3.06
CA GLU A 18 -4.79 -11.67 -2.58
C GLU A 18 -4.09 -13.04 -2.75
N ARG A 19 -3.55 -13.33 -3.94
CA ARG A 19 -2.82 -14.58 -4.22
C ARG A 19 -1.46 -14.69 -3.53
N GLN A 20 -0.93 -13.56 -3.03
CA GLN A 20 0.25 -13.54 -2.17
C GLN A 20 -0.10 -13.69 -0.67
N GLY A 21 -1.39 -13.67 -0.31
CA GLY A 21 -1.83 -13.62 1.09
C GLY A 21 -1.60 -12.26 1.75
N VAL A 22 -1.36 -11.21 0.96
CA VAL A 22 -1.17 -9.84 1.44
C VAL A 22 -2.53 -9.17 1.54
N GLU A 23 -2.95 -8.89 2.78
CA GLU A 23 -4.19 -8.18 3.05
C GLU A 23 -3.95 -6.68 3.01
N GLN A 24 -4.21 -6.10 1.84
CA GLN A 24 -4.01 -4.68 1.58
C GLN A 24 -5.14 -4.16 0.67
N PHE A 25 -5.86 -3.15 1.14
CA PHE A 25 -6.87 -2.47 0.33
C PHE A 25 -6.20 -1.64 -0.77
N PRO A 26 -6.76 -1.65 -2.00
CA PRO A 26 -6.23 -0.86 -3.11
C PRO A 26 -6.59 0.62 -2.99
N THR A 27 -5.72 1.48 -3.50
CA THR A 27 -6.01 2.91 -3.71
C THR A 27 -6.62 3.13 -5.09
N VAL A 28 -7.38 4.21 -5.26
CA VAL A 28 -7.92 4.62 -6.57
C VAL A 28 -6.93 5.55 -7.26
N HIS A 29 -6.75 5.37 -8.57
CA HIS A 29 -5.98 6.30 -9.39
C HIS A 29 -6.67 7.68 -9.44
N GLU A 30 -5.97 8.71 -8.97
CA GLU A 30 -6.50 10.08 -8.84
C GLU A 30 -6.59 10.78 -10.20
N GLY A 31 -5.62 10.53 -11.09
CA GLY A 31 -5.45 11.31 -12.32
C GLY A 31 -4.84 12.71 -12.07
N PRO A 32 -4.43 13.40 -13.14
CA PRO A 32 -3.66 14.64 -13.02
C PRO A 32 -4.46 15.79 -12.40
N ALA A 33 -5.76 15.90 -12.70
CA ALA A 33 -6.60 16.98 -12.19
C ALA A 33 -6.72 16.94 -10.65
N ILE A 34 -7.07 15.78 -10.09
CA ILE A 34 -7.18 15.59 -8.64
C ILE A 34 -5.83 15.80 -7.97
N ARG A 35 -4.74 15.30 -8.57
CA ARG A 35 -3.40 15.48 -8.02
C ARG A 35 -3.00 16.96 -7.93
N GLN A 36 -3.37 17.77 -8.94
CA GLN A 36 -3.14 19.22 -8.94
C GLN A 36 -3.99 19.94 -7.88
N MET A 37 -5.26 19.55 -7.71
CA MET A 37 -6.12 20.09 -6.65
C MET A 37 -5.51 19.83 -5.26
N GLU A 38 -5.12 18.59 -4.99
CA GLU A 38 -4.49 18.18 -3.73
C GLU A 38 -3.13 18.88 -3.52
N ALA A 39 -2.34 19.10 -4.57
CA ALA A 39 -1.09 19.87 -4.49
C ALA A 39 -1.32 21.33 -4.09
N ARG A 40 -2.49 21.89 -4.40
CA ARG A 40 -2.91 23.23 -3.97
C ARG A 40 -3.58 23.23 -2.58
N GLY A 41 -3.61 22.09 -1.90
CA GLY A 41 -4.24 21.93 -0.58
C GLY A 41 -5.77 21.75 -0.62
N ILE A 42 -6.36 21.56 -1.80
CA ILE A 42 -7.80 21.30 -1.95
C ILE A 42 -8.04 19.81 -1.72
N ARG A 43 -8.79 19.47 -0.67
CA ARG A 43 -9.16 18.07 -0.40
C ARG A 43 -10.19 17.60 -1.42
N THR A 44 -10.00 16.37 -1.85
CA THR A 44 -10.89 15.67 -2.80
C THR A 44 -11.36 14.37 -2.18
N ASP A 45 -12.56 13.92 -2.56
CA ASP A 45 -13.12 12.66 -2.06
C ASP A 45 -12.20 11.47 -2.36
N LYS A 46 -11.59 11.45 -3.56
CA LYS A 46 -10.62 10.39 -3.92
C LYS A 46 -9.34 10.47 -3.09
N GLY A 47 -8.83 11.68 -2.83
CA GLY A 47 -7.68 11.87 -1.94
C GLY A 47 -7.98 11.44 -0.52
N ASP A 48 -9.19 11.73 -0.03
CA ASP A 48 -9.67 11.32 1.29
C ASP A 48 -9.82 9.80 1.39
N PHE A 49 -10.40 9.17 0.38
CA PHE A 49 -10.46 7.72 0.28
C PHE A 49 -9.06 7.10 0.30
N ASN A 50 -8.13 7.60 -0.51
CA ASN A 50 -6.76 7.09 -0.56
C ASN A 50 -6.00 7.28 0.76
N ARG A 51 -6.22 8.41 1.46
CA ARG A 51 -5.67 8.63 2.81
C ARG A 51 -6.20 7.60 3.81
N TRP A 52 -7.52 7.37 3.80
CA TRP A 52 -8.15 6.36 4.64
C TRP A 52 -7.63 4.95 4.34
N VAL A 53 -7.55 4.55 3.08
CA VAL A 53 -6.98 3.25 2.66
C VAL A 53 -5.56 3.07 3.20
N LYS A 54 -4.68 4.08 3.05
CA LYS A 54 -3.31 4.02 3.56
C LYS A 54 -3.25 3.86 5.08
N ALA A 55 -4.07 4.60 5.81
CA ALA A 55 -4.15 4.52 7.27
C ALA A 55 -4.61 3.12 7.73
N THR A 56 -5.65 2.58 7.10
CA THR A 56 -6.20 1.25 7.39
C THR A 56 -5.17 0.15 7.11
N ASN A 57 -4.49 0.18 5.95
CA ASN A 57 -3.45 -0.79 5.61
C ASN A 57 -2.29 -0.77 6.63
N ALA A 58 -1.87 0.41 7.07
CA ALA A 58 -0.83 0.55 8.10
C ALA A 58 -1.29 -0.04 9.45
N LEU A 59 -2.55 0.15 9.83
CA LEU A 59 -3.12 -0.41 11.05
C LEU A 59 -3.16 -1.94 10.99
N ILE A 60 -3.68 -2.52 9.91
CA ILE A 60 -3.75 -3.98 9.70
C ILE A 60 -2.34 -4.58 9.81
N GLY A 61 -1.36 -4.00 9.11
CA GLY A 61 0.03 -4.47 9.16
C GLY A 61 0.62 -4.41 10.57
N LYS A 62 0.35 -3.35 11.35
CA LYS A 62 0.79 -3.25 12.75
C LYS A 62 0.13 -4.30 13.64
N LEU A 63 -1.17 -4.55 13.48
CA LEU A 63 -1.89 -5.58 14.24
C LEU A 63 -1.34 -6.97 13.93
N LYS A 64 -1.17 -7.32 12.65
CA LYS A 64 -0.59 -8.61 12.25
C LYS A 64 0.78 -8.86 12.85
N LYS A 65 1.67 -7.85 12.82
CA LYS A 65 2.99 -7.94 13.46
C LYS A 65 2.91 -8.15 14.97
N LYS A 66 1.99 -7.47 15.65
CA LYS A 66 1.77 -7.66 17.10
C LYS A 66 1.29 -9.08 17.40
N LEU A 67 0.29 -9.56 16.66
CA LEU A 67 -0.24 -10.93 16.82
C LEU A 67 0.84 -11.98 16.58
N GLN A 68 1.61 -11.84 15.49
CA GLN A 68 2.71 -12.75 15.19
C GLN A 68 3.71 -12.80 16.34
N ARG A 69 4.11 -11.64 16.89
CA ARG A 69 5.01 -11.59 18.05
C ARG A 69 4.44 -12.26 19.29
N CYS A 70 3.14 -12.18 19.54
CA CYS A 70 2.49 -12.88 20.66
C CYS A 70 2.39 -14.40 20.43
N LEU A 71 2.31 -14.85 19.18
CA LEU A 71 2.13 -16.27 18.82
C LEU A 71 3.44 -17.03 18.62
N THR A 72 4.55 -16.32 18.36
CA THR A 72 5.88 -16.91 18.13
C THR A 72 6.90 -16.55 19.20
N GLY A 73 6.46 -15.87 20.27
CA GLY A 73 7.24 -15.54 21.46
C GLY A 73 6.84 -16.36 22.67
#